data_AF-A0A0A8WQL1-F1
#
_entry.id   AF-A0A0A8WQL1-F1
#
_cell.length_a   1.000
_cell.length_b   1.000
_cell.length_c   1.000
_cell.angle_alpha   90.00
_cell.angle_beta   90.00
_cell.angle_gamma   90.00
#
_symmetry.space_group_name_H-M   'P 1'
#
loop_
_entity.id
_entity.type
_entity.pdbx_description
1 polymer ?
#
loop_
_entity_poly.entity_id
_entity_poly.type
_entity_poly.pdbx_seq_one_letter_code
_entity_poly.pdbx_strand_id
1 'polypeptide(L)'
;MAAKGYILILFAGLLLLVTGCSTPMPLWYTKAGQLVQTVRADGAPTLSPSEYNNLAATFARAEELLLNDEVEEADNLFNLVILKGELLKENLASEKKRIAEVERLRQQELQQREQERLAALEHEKEIRRKEAEELLARIAEQAKQDAEEEARRQAERQRAQKEHSLVASHTVKRGESLPLIAALPEVYNDSFLWPLIYRANRDQIRDPSNLWPGQTLRVPRNMSREDMQEARRYAQERRLH
;
A
#
# COMPACT_ATOMS: atom_id res chain seq x y z
N MET A 1 -59.35 0.44 95.10
CA MET A 1 -58.51 -0.26 94.11
C MET A 1 -59.32 -1.01 93.03
N ALA A 2 -60.56 -0.59 92.70
CA ALA A 2 -61.43 -1.34 91.77
C ALA A 2 -61.68 -0.65 90.41
N ALA A 3 -61.32 0.63 90.24
CA ALA A 3 -61.63 1.38 89.02
C ALA A 3 -60.58 1.23 87.89
N LYS A 4 -59.35 0.79 88.20
CA LYS A 4 -58.27 0.62 87.21
C LYS A 4 -58.37 -0.68 86.41
N GLY A 5 -59.07 -1.69 86.91
CA GLY A 5 -59.26 -2.97 86.21
C GLY A 5 -60.27 -2.88 85.06
N TYR A 6 -61.36 -2.14 85.23
CA TYR A 6 -62.41 -2.03 84.21
C TYR A 6 -61.99 -1.21 82.99
N ILE A 7 -61.15 -0.19 83.15
CA ILE A 7 -60.64 0.62 82.04
C ILE A 7 -59.69 -0.21 81.15
N LEU A 8 -58.88 -1.10 81.75
CA LEU A 8 -57.98 -1.97 81.00
C LEU A 8 -58.74 -3.08 80.25
N ILE A 9 -59.82 -3.60 80.84
CA ILE A 9 -60.67 -4.64 80.22
C ILE A 9 -61.55 -4.05 79.10
N LEU A 10 -62.04 -2.81 79.24
CA LEU A 10 -62.77 -2.10 78.19
C LEU A 10 -61.87 -1.76 76.99
N PHE A 11 -60.60 -1.41 77.21
CA PHE A 11 -59.64 -1.20 76.13
C PHE A 11 -59.23 -2.51 75.43
N ALA A 12 -59.12 -3.61 76.17
CA ALA A 12 -58.80 -4.92 75.61
C ALA A 12 -59.98 -5.53 74.82
N GLY A 13 -61.23 -5.26 75.23
CA GLY A 13 -62.44 -5.67 74.52
C GLY A 13 -62.69 -4.88 73.22
N LEU A 14 -62.28 -3.62 73.18
CA LEU A 14 -62.41 -2.77 71.98
C LEU A 14 -61.35 -3.08 70.90
N LEU A 15 -60.22 -3.69 71.28
CA LEU A 15 -59.12 -4.04 70.36
C LEU A 15 -59.33 -5.38 69.60
N LEU A 16 -60.35 -6.17 69.97
CA LEU A 16 -60.61 -7.50 69.40
C LEU A 16 -61.74 -7.54 68.36
N LEU A 17 -62.35 -6.40 68.01
CA LEU A 17 -63.45 -6.33 67.02
C LEU A 17 -63.05 -5.75 65.66
N VAL A 18 -61.75 -5.58 65.39
CA VAL A 18 -61.24 -5.17 64.08
C VAL A 18 -60.30 -6.24 63.51
N THR A 19 -60.68 -7.51 63.61
CA THR A 19 -60.16 -8.53 62.68
C THR A 19 -61.03 -8.48 61.43
N GLY A 20 -60.78 -7.48 60.58
CA GLY A 20 -61.26 -7.53 59.21
C GLY A 20 -60.60 -8.73 58.54
N CYS A 21 -61.37 -9.77 58.22
CA CYS A 21 -60.92 -10.81 57.31
C CYS A 21 -60.74 -10.19 55.93
N SER A 22 -59.56 -9.63 55.66
CA SER A 22 -59.14 -9.30 54.30
C SER A 22 -58.87 -10.63 53.60
N THR A 23 -59.79 -11.04 52.73
CA THR A 23 -59.52 -12.11 51.78
C THR A 23 -58.26 -11.71 51.00
N PRO A 24 -57.21 -12.54 50.98
CA PRO A 24 -55.99 -12.19 50.27
C PRO A 24 -56.31 -12.05 48.80
N MET A 25 -55.88 -10.94 48.22
CA MET A 25 -56.03 -10.66 46.80
C MET A 25 -55.50 -11.86 45.98
N PRO A 26 -56.28 -12.40 45.04
CA PRO A 26 -55.87 -13.52 44.19
C PRO A 26 -54.50 -13.29 43.53
N LEU A 27 -53.65 -14.32 43.58
CA LEU A 27 -52.24 -14.26 43.13
C LEU A 27 -52.09 -13.82 41.66
N TRP A 28 -53.05 -14.16 40.81
CA TRP A 28 -52.96 -13.93 39.38
C TRP A 28 -53.26 -12.47 38.97
N TYR A 29 -53.91 -11.66 39.83
CA TYR A 29 -53.97 -10.20 39.65
C TYR A 29 -52.57 -9.57 39.77
N THR A 30 -51.80 -10.01 40.77
CA THR A 30 -50.42 -9.56 40.94
C THR A 30 -49.53 -9.99 39.78
N LYS A 31 -49.75 -11.21 39.26
CA LYS A 31 -49.07 -11.71 38.05
C LYS A 31 -49.37 -10.83 36.83
N ALA A 32 -50.61 -10.38 36.66
CA ALA A 32 -51.01 -9.53 35.55
C ALA A 32 -50.31 -8.17 35.60
N GLY A 33 -50.31 -7.53 36.77
CA GLY A 33 -49.60 -6.26 36.96
C GLY A 33 -48.09 -6.40 36.74
N GLN A 34 -47.47 -7.44 37.29
CA GLN A 34 -46.05 -7.74 37.08
C GLN A 34 -45.72 -7.93 35.61
N LEU A 35 -46.59 -8.61 34.86
CA LEU A 35 -46.37 -8.86 33.44
C LEU A 35 -46.43 -7.57 32.62
N VAL A 36 -47.41 -6.69 32.89
CA VAL A 36 -47.52 -5.37 32.25
C VAL A 36 -46.24 -4.54 32.50
N GLN A 37 -45.72 -4.54 33.73
CA GLN A 37 -44.47 -3.85 34.05
C GLN A 37 -43.26 -4.49 33.38
N THR A 38 -43.22 -5.82 33.28
CA THR A 38 -42.13 -6.55 32.63
C THR A 38 -42.04 -6.18 31.15
N VAL A 39 -43.16 -6.28 30.41
CA VAL A 39 -43.15 -5.93 28.97
C VAL A 39 -42.88 -4.44 28.75
N ARG A 40 -43.35 -3.57 29.65
CA ARG A 40 -42.98 -2.14 29.65
C ARG A 40 -41.47 -1.95 29.75
N ALA A 41 -40.85 -2.55 30.76
CA ALA A 41 -39.41 -2.49 30.99
C ALA A 41 -38.61 -3.12 29.82
N ASP A 42 -39.18 -4.13 29.18
CA ASP A 42 -38.64 -4.77 27.98
C ASP A 42 -38.77 -3.91 26.71
N GLY A 43 -39.33 -2.70 26.78
CA GLY A 43 -39.39 -1.76 25.67
C GLY A 43 -40.60 -1.95 24.75
N ALA A 44 -41.65 -2.64 25.20
CA ALA A 44 -42.90 -2.77 24.47
C ALA A 44 -43.48 -1.42 23.97
N PRO A 45 -43.45 -0.31 24.75
CA PRO A 45 -43.97 0.97 24.29
C PRO A 45 -43.28 1.51 23.03
N THR A 46 -42.03 1.11 22.77
CA THR A 46 -41.26 1.54 21.61
C THR A 46 -41.34 0.54 20.46
N LEU A 47 -41.20 -0.76 20.77
CA LEU A 47 -41.13 -1.83 19.77
C LEU A 47 -42.52 -2.30 19.27
N SER A 48 -43.55 -2.21 20.13
CA SER A 48 -44.90 -2.69 19.84
C SER A 48 -45.94 -1.81 20.56
N PRO A 49 -46.04 -0.51 20.18
CA PRO A 49 -46.82 0.48 20.91
C PRO A 49 -48.32 0.16 20.94
N SER A 50 -48.87 -0.36 19.86
CA SER A 50 -50.30 -0.67 19.75
C SER A 50 -50.70 -1.79 20.72
N GLU A 51 -49.92 -2.87 20.72
CA GLU A 51 -50.10 -4.07 21.53
C GLU A 51 -49.92 -3.76 23.01
N TYR A 52 -48.91 -2.96 23.34
CA TYR A 52 -48.67 -2.50 24.70
C TYR A 52 -49.80 -1.60 25.21
N ASN A 53 -50.26 -0.64 24.40
CA ASN A 53 -51.38 0.24 24.79
C ASN A 53 -52.67 -0.55 24.99
N ASN A 54 -52.93 -1.53 24.14
CA ASN A 54 -54.09 -2.42 24.28
C ASN A 54 -54.02 -3.27 25.56
N LEU A 55 -52.85 -3.83 25.86
CA LEU A 55 -52.59 -4.57 27.09
C LEU A 55 -52.80 -3.68 28.33
N ALA A 56 -52.20 -2.49 28.34
CA ALA A 56 -52.29 -1.54 29.45
C ALA A 56 -53.73 -1.05 29.67
N ALA A 57 -54.48 -0.77 28.60
CA ALA A 57 -55.89 -0.41 28.68
C ALA A 57 -56.75 -1.56 29.22
N THR A 58 -56.47 -2.81 28.80
CA THR A 58 -57.18 -4.00 29.31
C THR A 58 -56.93 -4.18 30.82
N PHE A 59 -55.69 -3.96 31.26
CA PHE A 59 -55.31 -4.02 32.68
C PHE A 59 -55.98 -2.91 33.51
N ALA A 60 -55.94 -1.67 33.04
CA ALA A 60 -56.59 -0.55 33.72
C ALA A 60 -58.10 -0.76 33.88
N ARG A 61 -58.76 -1.31 32.84
CA ARG A 61 -60.19 -1.65 32.92
C ARG A 61 -60.46 -2.79 33.92
N ALA A 62 -59.57 -3.77 34.00
CA ALA A 62 -59.69 -4.85 34.98
C ALA A 62 -59.57 -4.33 36.43
N GLU A 63 -58.65 -3.40 36.68
CA GLU A 63 -58.52 -2.73 37.99
C GLU A 63 -59.76 -1.90 38.33
N GLU A 64 -60.33 -1.19 37.35
CA GLU A 64 -61.57 -0.41 37.53
C GLU A 64 -62.76 -1.31 37.92
N LEU A 65 -62.95 -2.44 37.24
CA LEU A 65 -64.01 -3.41 37.56
C LEU A 65 -63.85 -4.00 38.96
N LEU A 66 -62.61 -4.32 39.34
CA LEU A 66 -62.30 -4.84 40.68
C LEU A 66 -62.61 -3.81 41.77
N LEU A 67 -62.36 -2.52 41.53
CA LEU A 67 -62.71 -1.43 42.45
C LEU A 67 -64.24 -1.25 42.59
N ASN A 68 -65.00 -1.62 41.55
CA ASN A 68 -66.45 -1.55 41.52
C ASN A 68 -67.15 -2.83 42.03
N ASP A 69 -66.38 -3.80 42.56
CA ASP A 69 -66.88 -5.10 43.04
C ASP A 69 -67.45 -6.02 41.92
N GLU A 70 -67.14 -5.73 40.65
CA GLU A 70 -67.46 -6.56 39.48
C GLU A 70 -66.39 -7.65 39.26
N VAL A 71 -66.32 -8.61 40.19
CA VAL A 71 -65.21 -9.57 40.30
C VAL A 71 -65.11 -10.53 39.11
N GLU A 72 -66.23 -11.07 38.61
CA GLU A 72 -66.20 -12.05 37.51
C GLU A 72 -65.70 -11.42 36.19
N GLU A 73 -66.14 -10.20 35.91
CA GLU A 73 -65.72 -9.43 34.74
C GLU A 73 -64.27 -8.99 34.86
N ALA A 74 -63.85 -8.53 36.05
CA ALA A 74 -62.45 -8.26 36.34
C ALA A 74 -61.61 -9.51 36.06
N ASP A 75 -62.10 -10.70 36.45
CA ASP A 75 -61.34 -11.93 36.29
C ASP A 75 -61.09 -12.33 34.86
N ASN A 76 -62.11 -12.20 34.03
CA ASN A 76 -61.97 -12.44 32.61
C ASN A 76 -60.94 -11.48 31.97
N LEU A 77 -60.91 -10.21 32.38
CA LEU A 77 -59.96 -9.24 31.85
C LEU A 77 -58.53 -9.47 32.35
N PHE A 78 -58.33 -9.80 33.61
CA PHE A 78 -56.99 -10.10 34.13
C PHE A 78 -56.40 -11.37 33.50
N ASN A 79 -57.21 -12.41 33.24
CA ASN A 79 -56.78 -13.56 32.46
C ASN A 79 -56.40 -13.18 31.02
N LEU A 80 -57.18 -12.29 30.39
CA LEU A 80 -56.87 -11.75 29.07
C LEU A 80 -55.57 -10.93 29.07
N VAL A 81 -55.28 -10.16 30.13
CA VAL A 81 -54.01 -9.44 30.31
C VAL A 81 -52.84 -10.41 30.38
N ILE A 82 -52.97 -11.51 31.12
CA ILE A 82 -51.93 -12.55 31.19
C ILE A 82 -51.64 -13.10 29.80
N LEU A 83 -52.67 -13.53 29.07
CA LEU A 83 -52.52 -14.10 27.72
C LEU A 83 -51.86 -13.11 26.75
N LYS A 84 -52.38 -11.87 26.69
CA LYS A 84 -51.83 -10.82 25.81
C LYS A 84 -50.39 -10.45 26.19
N GLY A 85 -50.09 -10.39 27.48
CA GLY A 85 -48.76 -10.05 27.97
C GLY A 85 -47.73 -11.15 27.69
N GLU A 86 -48.13 -12.42 27.81
CA GLU A 86 -47.25 -13.57 27.50
C GLU A 86 -46.96 -13.60 26.00
N LEU A 87 -47.97 -13.41 25.15
CA LEU A 87 -47.79 -13.29 23.70
C LEU A 87 -46.91 -12.10 23.31
N LEU A 88 -47.16 -10.93 23.91
CA LEU A 88 -46.36 -9.72 23.63
C LEU A 88 -44.90 -9.92 24.04
N LYS A 89 -44.64 -10.58 25.16
CA LYS A 89 -43.28 -10.91 25.62
C LYS A 89 -42.54 -11.78 24.60
N GLU A 90 -43.20 -12.82 24.07
CA GLU A 90 -42.60 -13.68 23.04
C GLU A 90 -42.31 -12.92 21.74
N ASN A 91 -43.25 -12.10 21.29
CA ASN A 91 -43.09 -11.27 20.10
C ASN A 91 -41.93 -10.27 20.26
N LEU A 92 -41.81 -9.62 21.42
CA LEU A 92 -40.71 -8.72 21.71
C LEU A 92 -39.36 -9.45 21.74
N ALA A 93 -39.31 -10.66 22.29
CA ALA A 93 -38.09 -11.46 22.28
C ALA A 93 -37.66 -11.82 20.85
N SER A 94 -38.62 -12.18 19.99
CA SER A 94 -38.38 -12.45 18.57
C SER A 94 -37.91 -11.19 17.84
N GLU A 95 -38.57 -10.05 18.06
CA GLU A 95 -38.24 -8.79 17.41
C GLU A 95 -36.86 -8.27 17.81
N LYS A 96 -36.51 -8.34 19.10
CA LYS A 96 -35.17 -7.99 19.60
C LYS A 96 -34.09 -8.85 18.95
N LYS A 97 -34.32 -10.15 18.79
CA LYS A 97 -33.39 -11.05 18.08
C LYS A 97 -33.22 -10.63 16.62
N ARG A 98 -34.31 -10.29 15.94
CA ARG A 98 -34.29 -9.83 14.54
C ARG A 98 -33.48 -8.54 14.40
N ILE A 99 -33.72 -7.56 15.27
CA ILE A 99 -32.96 -6.29 15.28
C ILE A 99 -31.47 -6.53 15.55
N ALA A 100 -31.16 -7.35 16.55
CA ALA A 100 -29.78 -7.69 16.88
C ALA A 100 -29.05 -8.40 15.74
N GLU A 101 -29.74 -9.30 15.02
CA GLU A 101 -29.18 -9.98 13.87
C GLU A 101 -28.96 -9.03 12.68
N VAL A 102 -29.92 -8.15 12.40
CA VAL A 102 -29.75 -7.12 11.36
C VAL A 102 -28.56 -6.20 11.68
N GLU A 103 -28.44 -5.76 12.92
CA GLU A 103 -27.30 -4.92 13.33
C GLU A 103 -25.98 -5.70 13.22
N ARG A 104 -25.95 -6.97 13.64
CA ARG A 104 -24.77 -7.82 13.49
C ARG A 104 -24.35 -7.96 12.02
N LEU A 105 -25.29 -8.26 11.13
CA LEU A 105 -25.02 -8.38 9.70
C LEU A 105 -24.53 -7.06 9.10
N ARG A 106 -25.12 -5.93 9.52
CA ARG A 106 -24.68 -4.60 9.11
C ARG A 106 -23.24 -4.31 9.54
N GLN A 107 -22.89 -4.65 10.79
CA GLN A 107 -21.53 -4.50 11.29
C GLN A 107 -20.54 -5.39 10.52
N GLN A 108 -20.92 -6.63 10.23
CA GLN A 108 -20.11 -7.55 9.43
C GLN A 108 -19.90 -7.02 8.00
N GLU A 109 -20.94 -6.51 7.35
CA GLU A 109 -20.84 -5.93 6.01
C GLU A 109 -19.92 -4.70 6.01
N LEU A 110 -20.02 -3.82 7.01
CA LEU A 110 -19.13 -2.66 7.14
C LEU A 110 -17.67 -3.10 7.32
N GLN A 111 -17.42 -4.09 8.17
CA GLN A 111 -16.08 -4.66 8.37
C GLN A 111 -15.53 -5.29 7.08
N GLN A 112 -16.37 -6.03 6.36
CA GLN A 112 -15.98 -6.65 5.10
C GLN A 112 -15.63 -5.58 4.05
N ARG A 113 -16.47 -4.55 3.90
CA ARG A 113 -16.19 -3.43 2.99
C ARG A 113 -14.91 -2.69 3.36
N GLU A 114 -14.63 -2.52 4.64
CA GLU A 114 -13.38 -1.91 5.10
C GLU A 114 -12.17 -2.79 4.75
N GLN A 115 -12.25 -4.10 5.00
CA GLN A 115 -11.19 -5.05 4.62
C GLN A 115 -10.95 -5.07 3.12
N GLU A 116 -12.00 -5.11 2.31
CA GLU A 116 -11.91 -5.05 0.85
C GLU A 116 -11.25 -3.75 0.38
N ARG A 117 -11.61 -2.61 0.99
CA ARG A 117 -10.99 -1.31 0.69
C ARG A 117 -9.50 -1.30 1.03
N LEU A 118 -9.12 -1.86 2.19
CA LEU A 118 -7.72 -1.95 2.60
C LEU A 118 -6.93 -2.89 1.68
N ALA A 119 -7.48 -4.05 1.35
CA ALA A 119 -6.88 -4.99 0.41
C ALA A 119 -6.71 -4.37 -0.99
N ALA A 120 -7.70 -3.62 -1.48
CA ALA A 120 -7.60 -2.91 -2.75
C ALA A 120 -6.50 -1.85 -2.73
N LEU A 121 -6.39 -1.08 -1.63
CA LEU A 121 -5.33 -0.07 -1.46
C LEU A 121 -3.93 -0.70 -1.39
N GLU A 122 -3.80 -1.83 -0.69
CA GLU A 122 -2.53 -2.57 -0.64
C GLU A 122 -2.15 -3.14 -2.00
N HIS A 123 -3.11 -3.72 -2.71
CA HIS A 123 -2.91 -4.22 -4.06
C HIS A 123 -2.48 -3.11 -5.03
N GLU A 124 -3.12 -1.94 -4.95
CA GLU A 124 -2.76 -0.77 -5.74
C GLU A 124 -1.35 -0.27 -5.42
N LYS A 125 -0.98 -0.18 -4.13
CA LYS A 125 0.38 0.19 -3.71
C LYS A 125 1.42 -0.79 -4.23
N GLU A 126 1.11 -2.07 -4.23
CA GLU A 126 2.00 -3.11 -4.73
C GLU A 126 2.23 -2.97 -6.25
N ILE A 127 1.15 -2.72 -7.02
CA ILE A 127 1.25 -2.43 -8.46
C ILE A 127 2.14 -1.20 -8.69
N ARG A 128 1.84 -0.08 -8.01
CA ARG A 128 2.64 1.15 -8.15
C ARG A 128 4.11 0.94 -7.78
N ARG A 129 4.39 0.12 -6.76
CA ARG A 129 5.76 -0.22 -6.36
C ARG A 129 6.49 -0.97 -7.47
N LYS A 130 5.85 -1.98 -8.06
CA LYS A 130 6.42 -2.74 -9.18
C LYS A 130 6.64 -1.88 -10.41
N GLU A 131 5.67 -1.03 -10.75
CA GLU A 131 5.80 -0.08 -11.87
C GLU A 131 6.96 0.90 -11.65
N ALA A 132 7.11 1.42 -10.43
CA ALA A 132 8.23 2.30 -10.07
C ALA A 132 9.57 1.57 -10.13
N GLU A 133 9.65 0.34 -9.63
CA GLU A 133 10.85 -0.49 -9.71
C GLU A 133 11.24 -0.81 -11.15
N GLU A 134 10.27 -1.17 -12.00
CA GLU A 134 10.49 -1.43 -13.41
C GLU A 134 10.94 -0.16 -14.16
N LEU A 135 10.32 0.99 -13.87
CA LEU A 135 10.73 2.27 -14.45
C LEU A 135 12.17 2.64 -14.04
N LEU A 136 12.52 2.47 -12.76
CA LEU A 136 13.87 2.71 -12.27
C LEU A 136 14.89 1.77 -12.93
N ALA A 137 14.54 0.50 -13.14
CA ALA A 137 15.40 -0.44 -13.85
C ALA A 137 15.61 -0.03 -15.31
N ARG A 138 14.56 0.42 -16.01
CA ARG A 138 14.66 0.94 -17.39
C ARG A 138 15.54 2.19 -17.47
N ILE A 139 15.36 3.14 -16.54
CA ILE A 139 16.19 4.35 -16.47
C ILE A 139 17.66 3.98 -16.21
N ALA A 140 17.92 3.05 -15.29
CA ALA A 140 19.28 2.60 -14.99
C ALA A 140 19.94 1.91 -16.19
N GLU A 141 19.20 1.10 -16.93
CA GLU A 141 19.71 0.44 -18.14
C GLU A 141 19.99 1.44 -19.26
N GLN A 142 19.08 2.39 -19.49
CA GLN A 142 19.30 3.46 -20.46
C GLN A 142 20.52 4.31 -20.09
N ALA A 143 20.67 4.67 -18.81
CA ALA A 143 21.84 5.41 -18.33
C ALA A 143 23.17 4.65 -18.56
N LYS A 144 23.16 3.31 -18.45
CA LYS A 144 24.34 2.50 -18.79
C LYS A 144 24.64 2.54 -20.29
N GLN A 145 23.62 2.40 -21.13
CA GLN A 145 23.79 2.45 -22.58
C GLN A 145 24.30 3.81 -23.04
N ASP A 146 23.72 4.89 -22.52
CA ASP A 146 24.15 6.26 -22.79
C ASP A 146 25.60 6.49 -22.34
N ALA A 147 25.97 5.98 -21.15
CA ALA A 147 27.34 6.07 -20.64
C ALA A 147 28.34 5.25 -21.48
N GLU A 148 27.96 4.06 -21.95
CA GLU A 148 28.78 3.23 -22.84
C GLU A 148 28.97 3.89 -24.22
N GLU A 149 27.88 4.44 -24.79
CA GLU A 149 27.96 5.17 -26.05
C GLU A 149 28.82 6.43 -25.91
N GLU A 150 28.68 7.18 -24.82
CA GLU A 150 29.51 8.35 -24.56
C GLU A 150 30.98 7.97 -24.39
N ALA A 151 31.29 6.92 -23.62
CA ALA A 151 32.64 6.39 -23.47
C ALA A 151 33.24 5.98 -24.82
N ARG A 152 32.44 5.32 -25.68
CA ARG A 152 32.87 4.97 -27.04
C ARG A 152 33.15 6.20 -27.89
N ARG A 153 32.26 7.20 -27.90
CA ARG A 153 32.46 8.47 -28.63
C ARG A 153 33.69 9.21 -28.12
N GLN A 154 33.92 9.23 -26.81
CA GLN A 154 35.11 9.82 -26.22
C GLN A 154 36.38 9.08 -26.65
N ALA A 155 36.38 7.75 -26.64
CA ALA A 155 37.50 6.95 -27.11
C ALA A 155 37.78 7.16 -28.61
N GLU A 156 36.75 7.28 -29.44
CA GLU A 156 36.87 7.61 -30.86
C GLU A 156 37.46 9.01 -31.08
N ARG A 157 36.99 10.02 -30.33
CA ARG A 157 37.57 11.38 -30.35
C ARG A 157 39.02 11.39 -29.91
N GLN A 158 39.37 10.67 -28.85
CA GLN A 158 40.76 10.55 -28.40
C GLN A 158 41.64 9.86 -29.44
N ARG A 159 41.13 8.81 -30.10
CA ARG A 159 41.84 8.15 -31.21
C ARG A 159 42.03 9.09 -32.40
N ALA A 160 40.98 9.80 -32.82
CA ALA A 160 41.05 10.76 -33.92
C ALA A 160 41.99 11.92 -33.60
N GLN A 161 41.99 12.42 -32.36
CA GLN A 161 42.90 13.46 -31.91
C GLN A 161 44.36 12.97 -31.88
N LYS A 162 44.59 11.73 -31.41
CA LYS A 162 45.90 11.09 -31.47
C LYS A 162 46.36 10.93 -32.91
N GLU A 163 45.49 10.50 -33.80
CA GLU A 163 45.79 10.38 -35.23
C GLU A 163 46.11 11.73 -35.87
N HIS A 164 45.37 12.79 -35.54
CA HIS A 164 45.62 14.15 -36.02
C HIS A 164 46.90 14.78 -35.46
N SER A 165 47.34 14.36 -34.27
CA SER A 165 48.63 14.79 -33.69
C SER A 165 49.86 14.19 -34.37
N LEU A 166 49.68 13.19 -35.25
CA LEU A 166 50.77 12.59 -36.01
C LEU A 166 51.06 13.43 -37.25
N VAL A 167 52.34 13.76 -37.48
CA VAL A 167 52.74 14.61 -38.60
C VAL A 167 52.49 13.90 -39.94
N ALA A 168 51.76 14.56 -40.85
CA ALA A 168 51.54 14.10 -42.22
C ALA A 168 52.76 14.36 -43.13
N SER A 169 53.59 15.34 -42.75
CA SER A 169 54.85 15.66 -43.39
C SER A 169 55.89 16.11 -42.37
N HIS A 170 57.15 15.82 -42.64
CA HIS A 170 58.28 16.21 -41.79
C HIS A 170 59.26 17.05 -42.61
N THR A 171 59.63 18.23 -42.10
CA THR A 171 60.67 19.07 -42.71
C THR A 171 62.03 18.67 -42.15
N VAL A 172 62.90 18.18 -43.03
CA VAL A 172 64.23 17.67 -42.68
C VAL A 172 65.08 18.78 -42.06
N LYS A 173 65.63 18.52 -40.87
CA LYS A 173 66.59 19.39 -40.19
C LYS A 173 68.02 18.98 -40.52
N ARG A 174 68.98 19.89 -40.25
CA ARG A 174 70.40 19.63 -40.52
C ARG A 174 70.88 18.41 -39.72
N GLY A 175 71.41 17.41 -40.43
CA GLY A 175 71.97 16.18 -39.84
C GLY A 175 70.96 15.05 -39.61
N GLU A 176 69.69 15.21 -40.01
CA GLU A 176 68.70 14.13 -39.94
C GLU A 176 68.88 13.14 -41.09
N SER A 177 68.72 11.85 -40.80
CA SER A 177 68.67 10.76 -41.78
C SER A 177 67.29 10.09 -41.75
N LEU A 178 66.94 9.34 -42.80
CA LEU A 178 65.63 8.68 -42.87
C LEU A 178 65.31 7.77 -41.67
N PRO A 179 66.26 6.97 -41.12
CA PRO A 179 66.03 6.21 -39.89
C PRO A 179 65.75 7.07 -38.66
N LEU A 180 66.45 8.21 -38.53
CA LEU A 180 66.23 9.14 -37.41
C LEU A 180 64.85 9.79 -37.49
N ILE A 181 64.42 10.19 -38.68
CA ILE A 181 63.08 10.74 -38.91
C ILE A 181 62.01 9.68 -38.61
N ALA A 182 62.19 8.44 -39.08
CA ALA A 182 61.25 7.36 -38.80
C ALA A 182 61.16 6.99 -37.31
N ALA A 183 62.26 7.14 -36.55
CA ALA A 183 62.31 6.90 -35.12
C ALA A 183 61.56 7.94 -34.28
N LEU A 184 61.22 9.12 -34.85
CA LEU A 184 60.47 10.14 -34.11
C LEU A 184 59.10 9.58 -33.67
N PRO A 185 58.67 9.83 -32.41
CA PRO A 185 57.38 9.35 -31.91
C PRO A 185 56.18 9.83 -32.73
N GLU A 186 56.29 11.01 -33.30
CA GLU A 186 55.30 11.67 -34.15
C GLU A 186 55.30 11.15 -35.60
N VAL A 187 56.36 10.44 -36.02
CA VAL A 187 56.49 9.81 -37.34
C VAL A 187 56.11 8.34 -37.26
N TYR A 188 57.02 7.40 -36.97
CA TYR A 188 56.64 5.98 -36.83
C TYR A 188 57.02 5.37 -35.48
N ASN A 189 57.81 6.07 -34.66
CA ASN A 189 58.42 5.52 -33.46
C ASN A 189 59.16 4.19 -33.71
N ASP A 190 59.63 3.97 -34.94
CA ASP A 190 60.31 2.75 -35.40
C ASP A 190 61.29 3.13 -36.51
N SER A 191 62.59 3.11 -36.19
CA SER A 191 63.64 3.47 -37.12
C SER A 191 63.68 2.58 -38.36
N PHE A 192 63.22 1.33 -38.28
CA PHE A 192 63.24 0.38 -39.39
C PHE A 192 62.13 0.62 -40.42
N LEU A 193 61.22 1.57 -40.17
CA LEU A 193 60.17 1.96 -41.11
C LEU A 193 60.57 3.10 -42.04
N TRP A 194 61.82 3.54 -42.00
CA TRP A 194 62.37 4.52 -42.92
C TRP A 194 62.14 4.22 -44.42
N PRO A 195 62.10 2.95 -44.89
CA PRO A 195 61.86 2.66 -46.30
C PRO A 195 60.48 3.11 -46.78
N LEU A 196 59.49 3.23 -45.89
CA LEU A 196 58.16 3.75 -46.22
C LEU A 196 58.21 5.24 -46.57
N ILE A 197 58.96 6.03 -45.80
CA ILE A 197 59.22 7.45 -46.09
C ILE A 197 59.97 7.56 -47.43
N TYR A 198 61.01 6.73 -47.61
CA TYR A 198 61.75 6.71 -48.86
C TYR A 198 60.86 6.37 -50.06
N ARG A 199 59.95 5.40 -49.92
CA ARG A 199 59.05 4.92 -50.99
C ARG A 199 58.04 5.99 -51.39
N ALA A 200 57.47 6.70 -50.43
CA ALA A 200 56.51 7.77 -50.68
C ALA A 200 57.12 9.07 -51.23
N ASN A 201 58.44 9.24 -51.14
CA ASN A 201 59.14 10.45 -51.59
C ASN A 201 60.25 10.13 -52.61
N ARG A 202 60.13 9.04 -53.37
CA ARG A 202 61.10 8.62 -54.40
C ARG A 202 61.33 9.69 -55.47
N ASP A 203 60.33 10.53 -55.70
CA ASP A 203 60.39 11.69 -56.60
C ASP A 203 61.37 12.76 -56.11
N GLN A 204 61.61 12.86 -54.80
CA GLN A 204 62.47 13.88 -54.20
C GLN A 204 63.79 13.33 -53.62
N ILE A 205 63.83 12.05 -53.27
CA ILE A 205 65.00 11.41 -52.66
C ILE A 205 65.65 10.46 -53.68
N ARG A 206 66.84 10.82 -54.16
CA ARG A 206 67.64 9.95 -55.04
C ARG A 206 68.39 8.89 -54.24
N ASP A 207 69.11 9.31 -53.20
CA ASP A 207 69.86 8.44 -52.30
C ASP A 207 69.25 8.51 -50.89
N PRO A 208 68.82 7.38 -50.30
CA PRO A 208 68.32 7.31 -48.93
C PRO A 208 69.24 7.87 -47.85
N SER A 209 70.56 7.85 -48.10
CA SER A 209 71.59 8.25 -47.15
C SER A 209 71.81 9.76 -47.12
N ASN A 210 71.30 10.49 -48.12
CA ASN A 210 71.57 11.90 -48.30
C ASN A 210 70.27 12.71 -48.42
N LEU A 211 69.96 13.48 -47.38
CA LEU A 211 68.80 14.37 -47.33
C LEU A 211 69.27 15.83 -47.24
N TRP A 212 68.52 16.74 -47.86
CA TRP A 212 68.79 18.17 -47.77
C TRP A 212 67.96 18.85 -46.68
N PRO A 213 68.58 19.71 -45.85
CA PRO A 213 67.84 20.49 -44.86
C PRO A 213 66.79 21.39 -45.52
N GLY A 214 65.58 21.43 -44.96
CA GLY A 214 64.44 22.19 -45.49
C GLY A 214 63.55 21.41 -46.47
N GLN A 215 63.94 20.19 -46.86
CA GLN A 215 63.10 19.31 -47.66
C GLN A 215 61.89 18.83 -46.85
N THR A 216 60.68 18.92 -47.42
CA THR A 216 59.45 18.43 -46.76
C THR A 216 59.06 17.07 -47.29
N LEU A 217 59.20 16.04 -46.45
CA LEU A 217 58.91 14.65 -46.78
C LEU A 217 57.49 14.28 -46.36
N ARG A 218 56.77 13.56 -47.23
CA ARG A 218 55.46 12.96 -46.94
C ARG A 218 55.62 11.72 -46.06
N VAL A 219 54.81 11.59 -45.03
CA VAL A 219 54.82 10.43 -44.13
C VAL A 219 53.56 9.58 -44.38
N PRO A 220 53.64 8.48 -45.14
CA PRO A 220 52.46 7.66 -45.44
C PRO A 220 51.95 6.92 -44.20
N ARG A 221 50.62 6.87 -44.00
CA ARG A 221 50.00 6.24 -42.81
C ARG A 221 49.17 4.99 -43.09
N ASN A 222 48.57 4.88 -44.28
CA ASN A 222 47.68 3.77 -44.66
C ASN A 222 48.44 2.55 -45.21
N MET A 223 49.49 2.09 -44.53
CA MET A 223 50.30 0.94 -44.97
C MET A 223 49.81 -0.35 -44.32
N SER A 224 49.80 -1.44 -45.09
CA SER A 224 49.39 -2.75 -44.57
C SER A 224 50.42 -3.31 -43.58
N ARG A 225 50.04 -4.34 -42.82
CA ARG A 225 51.00 -5.05 -41.96
C ARG A 225 52.14 -5.67 -42.75
N GLU A 226 51.85 -6.14 -43.97
CA GLU A 226 52.83 -6.72 -44.88
C GLU A 226 53.84 -5.66 -45.34
N ASP A 227 53.37 -4.47 -45.74
CA ASP A 227 54.23 -3.34 -46.11
C ASP A 227 55.21 -2.95 -45.00
N MET A 228 54.74 -2.91 -43.75
CA MET A 228 55.60 -2.59 -42.60
C MET A 228 56.64 -3.69 -42.35
N GLN A 229 56.28 -4.96 -42.52
CA GLN A 229 57.23 -6.06 -42.37
C GLN A 229 58.27 -6.05 -43.50
N GLU A 230 57.86 -5.79 -44.73
CA GLU A 230 58.75 -5.65 -45.88
C GLU A 230 59.72 -4.47 -45.66
N ALA A 231 59.21 -3.32 -45.22
CA ALA A 231 60.04 -2.16 -44.88
C ALA A 231 61.09 -2.50 -43.82
N ARG A 232 60.72 -3.25 -42.76
CA ARG A 232 61.67 -3.69 -41.75
C ARG A 232 62.76 -4.60 -42.32
N ARG A 233 62.38 -5.58 -43.16
CA ARG A 233 63.35 -6.47 -43.82
C ARG A 233 64.31 -5.67 -44.71
N TYR A 234 63.77 -4.78 -45.53
CA TYR A 234 64.55 -3.91 -46.41
C TYR A 234 65.52 -3.02 -45.61
N ALA A 235 65.08 -2.45 -44.47
CA ALA A 235 65.93 -1.64 -43.60
C ALA A 235 67.06 -2.45 -42.93
N GLN A 236 66.82 -3.72 -42.63
CA GLN A 236 67.82 -4.63 -42.08
C GLN A 236 68.88 -5.01 -43.13
N GLU A 237 68.44 -5.28 -44.36
CA GLU A 237 69.33 -5.60 -45.49
C GLU A 237 70.15 -4.39 -45.95
N ARG A 238 69.57 -3.18 -45.89
CA ARG A 238 70.19 -1.92 -46.31
C ARG A 238 70.32 -0.97 -45.13
N ARG A 239 71.19 -1.32 -44.19
CA ARG A 239 71.44 -0.51 -43.00
C ARG A 239 72.11 0.80 -43.41
N LEU A 240 71.40 1.90 -43.21
CA LEU A 240 71.97 3.25 -43.29
C LEU A 240 72.71 3.54 -41.97
N HIS A 241 73.92 4.07 -42.07
CA HIS A 241 74.79 4.39 -40.93
C HIS A 241 74.83 5.88 -40.68
#